data_AF-H3BKR0-F1
#
_entry.id   AF-H3BKR0-F1
#
_cell.length_a   1.000
_cell.length_b   1.000
_cell.length_c   1.000
_cell.angle_alpha   90.00
_cell.angle_beta   90.00
_cell.angle_gamma   90.00
#
_symmetry.space_group_name_H-M   'P 1'
#
loop_
_entity.id
_entity.type
_entity.pdbx_description
1 polymer ?
#
loop_
_entity_poly.entity_id
_entity_poly.type
_entity_poly.pdbx_seq_one_letter_code
_entity_poly.pdbx_strand_id
1 'polypeptide(L)' 'GIVLMTAEMDSTFLNVVEAQCIANQVQLFYATDRKEIYGLVETFNFRPNEFKYMSVIAELEQSGLGAELKRAQNQDKT' A
#
# COMPACT_ATOMS: atom_id res chain seq x y z
N GLY A 1 -1.44 6.25 20.59
CA GLY A 1 -0.08 6.82 20.63
C GLY A 1 0.20 7.48 19.29
N ILE A 2 1.06 8.49 19.25
CA ILE A 2 1.44 9.16 17.99
C ILE A 2 2.71 8.49 17.46
N VAL A 3 2.74 8.19 16.17
CA VAL A 3 3.92 7.69 15.47
C VAL A 3 4.33 8.74 14.44
N LEU A 4 5.58 9.18 14.49
CA LEU A 4 6.15 10.10 13.51
C LEU A 4 6.98 9.28 12.51
N MET A 5 6.73 9.49 11.22
CA MET A 5 7.46 8.84 10.13
C MET A 5 8.28 9.88 9.36
N THR A 6 9.53 9.54 9.04
CA THR A 6 10.40 10.33 8.17
C THR A 6 11.10 9.40 7.18
N ALA A 7 11.46 9.91 6.00
CA ALA A 7 12.11 9.15 4.95
C ALA A 7 13.12 10.02 4.20
N GLU A 8 14.20 9.39 3.74
CA GLU A 8 15.18 9.97 2.82
C GLU A 8 14.98 9.33 1.43
N MET A 9 15.10 10.13 0.37
CA MET A 9 14.93 9.66 -1.02
C MET A 9 16.01 10.23 -1.93
N ASP A 10 16.44 9.44 -2.89
CA ASP A 10 17.30 9.90 -3.99
C ASP A 10 16.42 10.53 -5.08
N SER A 11 16.49 11.87 -5.18
CA SER A 11 15.71 12.66 -6.14
C SER A 11 16.14 12.49 -7.60
N THR A 12 17.27 11.82 -7.85
CA THR A 12 17.70 11.46 -9.22
C THR A 12 16.98 10.21 -9.74
N PHE A 13 16.47 9.37 -8.83
CA PHE A 13 15.82 8.10 -9.15
C PHE A 13 14.30 8.14 -8.97
N LEU A 14 13.81 8.82 -7.93
CA LEU A 14 12.41 8.81 -7.53
C LEU A 14 11.96 10.23 -7.19
N ASN A 15 10.82 10.68 -7.70
CA ASN A 15 10.24 11.96 -7.28
C ASN A 15 9.33 11.80 -6.04
N VAL A 16 8.95 12.92 -5.44
CA VAL A 16 8.20 12.92 -4.16
C VAL A 16 6.83 12.23 -4.31
N VAL A 17 6.17 12.40 -5.46
CA VAL A 17 4.85 11.80 -5.71
C VAL A 17 4.97 10.28 -5.84
N GLU A 18 6.02 9.79 -6.51
CA GLU A 18 6.29 8.36 -6.63
C GLU A 18 6.70 7.75 -5.29
N ALA A 19 7.56 8.43 -4.51
CA ALA A 19 7.93 8.02 -3.17
C ALA A 19 6.71 7.91 -2.24
N GLN A 20 5.84 8.92 -2.27
CA GLN A 20 4.58 8.89 -1.53
C GLN A 20 3.66 7.77 -2.01
N CYS A 21 3.61 7.52 -3.32
CA CYS A 21 2.83 6.42 -3.88
C CYS A 21 3.30 5.06 -3.34
N ILE A 22 4.62 4.84 -3.20
CA ILE A 22 5.18 3.62 -2.60
C ILE A 22 4.82 3.54 -1.11
N ALA A 23 4.97 4.63 -0.35
CA ALA A 23 4.58 4.65 1.07
C ALA A 23 3.09 4.33 1.25
N ASN A 24 2.24 4.89 0.39
CA ASN A 24 0.81 4.63 0.36
C ASN A 24 0.50 3.16 0.04
N GLN A 25 1.23 2.52 -0.87
CA GLN A 25 1.07 1.10 -1.16
C GLN A 25 1.40 0.23 0.06
N VAL A 26 2.47 0.54 0.81
CA VAL A 26 2.78 -0.17 2.06
C VAL A 26 1.61 -0.07 3.05
N GLN A 27 1.04 1.13 3.20
CA GLN A 27 -0.12 1.35 4.05
C GLN A 27 -1.34 0.56 3.57
N LEU A 28 -1.57 0.50 2.26
CA LEU A 28 -2.67 -0.27 1.67
C LEU A 28 -2.58 -1.76 2.00
N PHE A 29 -1.38 -2.33 1.92
CA PHE A 29 -1.17 -3.77 2.10
C PHE A 29 -1.12 -4.21 3.56
N TYR A 30 -0.58 -3.38 4.45
CA TYR A 30 -0.34 -3.75 5.85
C TYR A 30 -1.27 -3.08 6.87
N ALA A 31 -1.98 -2.02 6.49
CA ALA A 31 -2.82 -1.25 7.41
C ALA A 31 -4.30 -1.21 6.97
N THR A 32 -4.75 -2.21 6.20
CA THR A 32 -6.16 -2.42 5.86
C THR A 32 -6.76 -3.55 6.68
N ASP A 33 -8.05 -3.45 7.01
CA ASP A 33 -8.81 -4.52 7.68
C ASP A 33 -9.30 -5.60 6.69
N ARG A 34 -9.01 -5.45 5.39
CA ARG A 34 -9.42 -6.39 4.34
C ARG A 34 -8.51 -7.62 4.32
N LYS A 35 -9.09 -8.75 4.73
CA LYS A 35 -8.40 -10.04 4.87
C LYS A 35 -7.81 -10.53 3.56
N GLU A 36 -8.45 -10.23 2.44
CA GLU A 36 -8.02 -10.62 1.09
C GLU A 36 -6.67 -9.99 0.74
N ILE A 37 -6.52 -8.68 1.03
CA ILE A 37 -5.25 -7.97 0.83
C ILE A 37 -4.16 -8.50 1.75
N TYR A 38 -4.48 -8.68 3.03
CA TYR A 38 -3.47 -9.20 3.96
C TYR A 38 -3.06 -10.65 3.62
N GLY A 39 -3.99 -11.46 3.09
CA GLY A 39 -3.71 -12.80 2.59
C GLY A 39 -2.73 -12.82 1.41
N LEU A 40 -2.74 -11.80 0.54
CA LEU A 40 -1.74 -11.63 -0.51
C LEU A 40 -0.34 -11.39 0.08
N VAL A 41 -0.26 -10.54 1.12
CA VAL A 41 0.98 -10.26 1.84
C VAL A 41 1.50 -11.50 2.56
N GLU A 42 0.64 -12.25 3.22
CA GLU A 42 1.01 -13.48 3.92
C GLU A 42 1.53 -14.53 2.92
N THR A 43 0.85 -14.71 1.79
CA THR A 43 1.28 -15.65 0.73
C THR A 43 2.63 -15.23 0.16
N PHE A 44 2.82 -13.93 -0.13
CA PHE A 44 4.11 -13.42 -0.61
C PHE A 44 5.27 -13.72 0.36
N ASN A 45 5.07 -13.49 1.67
CA ASN A 45 6.12 -13.63 2.67
C ASN A 45 6.40 -15.09 3.08
N PHE A 46 5.37 -15.93 3.19
CA PHE A 46 5.51 -17.29 3.75
C PHE A 46 5.39 -18.41 2.72
N ARG A 47 4.71 -18.16 1.59
CA ARG A 47 4.47 -19.15 0.52
C ARG A 47 4.74 -18.53 -0.87
N PRO A 48 5.96 -18.01 -1.14
CA PRO A 48 6.25 -17.26 -2.36
C PRO A 48 6.02 -18.06 -3.66
N ASN A 49 6.14 -19.40 -3.61
CA ASN A 49 5.86 -20.27 -4.76
C ASN A 49 4.37 -20.30 -5.16
N GLU A 50 3.47 -19.97 -4.22
CA GLU A 50 2.03 -19.88 -4.45
C GLU A 50 1.59 -18.45 -4.81
N PHE A 51 2.49 -17.48 -4.65
CA PHE A 51 2.19 -16.08 -4.87
C PHE A 51 2.01 -15.76 -6.36
N LYS A 52 0.91 -15.08 -6.68
CA LYS A 52 0.59 -14.63 -8.04
C LYS A 52 0.47 -13.12 -8.04
N TYR A 53 1.42 -12.42 -8.67
CA TYR A 53 1.40 -10.96 -8.74
C TYR A 53 0.11 -10.42 -9.41
N MET A 54 -0.48 -11.17 -10.35
CA MET A 54 -1.76 -10.81 -10.97
C MET A 54 -2.93 -10.75 -9.97
N SER A 55 -2.88 -11.53 -8.88
CA SER A 55 -3.89 -11.47 -7.82
C SER A 55 -3.85 -10.13 -7.07
N VAL A 56 -2.67 -9.51 -6.97
CA VAL A 56 -2.53 -8.17 -6.39
C VAL A 56 -3.20 -7.13 -7.26
N ILE A 57 -2.92 -7.15 -8.57
CA ILE A 57 -3.51 -6.21 -9.53
C ILE A 57 -5.04 -6.34 -9.54
N ALA A 58 -5.54 -7.57 -9.62
CA ALA A 58 -6.97 -7.85 -9.62
C ALA A 58 -7.68 -7.34 -8.35
N GLU A 59 -7.10 -7.56 -7.18
CA GLU A 59 -7.68 -7.06 -5.93
C GLU A 59 -7.69 -5.53 -5.91
N LEU A 60 -6.61 -4.86 -6.34
CA LEU A 60 -6.56 -3.39 -6.39
C LEU A 60 -7.63 -2.79 -7.31
N GLU A 61 -7.86 -3.40 -8.47
CA GLU A 61 -8.86 -2.95 -9.44
C GLU A 61 -10.30 -3.21 -8.98
N GLN A 62 -10.58 -4.39 -8.41
CA GLN A 62 -11.93 -4.79 -8.02
C GLN A 62 -12.39 -4.13 -6.72
N SER A 63 -11.47 -3.91 -5.80
CA SER A 63 -11.78 -3.40 -4.46
C SER A 63 -12.01 -1.90 -4.40
N GLY A 64 -11.49 -1.13 -5.38
CA GLY A 64 -11.48 0.32 -5.31
C GLY A 64 -10.60 0.90 -4.20
N LEU A 65 -9.74 0.09 -3.57
CA LEU A 65 -8.95 0.44 -2.39
C LEU A 65 -8.04 1.67 -2.59
N GLY A 66 -7.51 1.85 -3.80
CA GLY A 66 -6.73 3.04 -4.14
C GLY A 66 -7.52 4.35 -3.99
N ALA A 67 -8.84 4.33 -4.24
CA ALA A 67 -9.71 5.49 -4.04
C ALA A 67 -10.06 5.74 -2.57
N GLU A 68 -10.20 4.68 -1.77
CA GLU A 68 -10.47 4.76 -0.33
C GLU A 68 -9.29 5.37 0.42
N LEU A 69 -8.07 4.91 0.13
CA LEU A 69 -6.85 5.46 0.72
C LEU A 69 -6.69 6.95 0.43
N LYS A 70 -7.00 7.37 -0.81
CA LYS A 70 -6.98 8.79 -1.20
C LYS A 70 -7.96 9.63 -0.37
N ARG A 71 -9.13 9.10 0.01
CA ARG A 71 -10.11 9.80 0.85
C ARG A 71 -9.62 9.91 2.30
N ALA A 72 -9.07 8.83 2.87
CA ALA A 72 -8.53 8.83 4.24
C ALA A 72 -7.41 9.86 4.42
N GLN A 73 -6.49 9.95 3.45
CA GLN A 73 -5.40 10.94 3.46
C GLN A 73 -5.88 12.40 3.39
N ASN A 74 -7.05 12.65 2.77
CA ASN A 74 -7.61 14.00 2.67
C ASN A 74 -8.39 14.42 3.93
N GLN A 75 -8.93 13.46 4.69
CA GLN A 75 -9.66 13.76 5.93
C GLN A 75 -8.75 14.16 7.09
N ASP A 76 -7.50 13.68 7.11
CA ASP A 76 -6.49 14.04 8.12
C ASP A 76 -6.00 15.51 8.00
N LYS A 77 -6.38 16.20 6.91
CA LYS A 77 -5.94 17.55 6.57
C LYS A 77 -6.94 18.66 6.93
N THR A 78 -8.05 18.34 7.62
CA THR A 78 -9.12 19.28 8.03
C THR A 78 -9.31 19.24 9.54
#